data_AF-A0A380DVT2-F1
#
_entry.id   AF-A0A380DVT2-F1
#
_cell.length_a   1.000
_cell.length_b   1.000
_cell.length_c   1.000
_cell.angle_alpha   90.00
_cell.angle_beta   90.00
_cell.angle_gamma   90.00
#
_symmetry.space_group_name_H-M   'P 1'
#
loop_
_entity.id
_entity.type
_entity.pdbx_description
1 polymer ?
#
loop_
_entity_poly.entity_id
_entity_poly.type
_entity_poly.pdbx_seq_one_letter_code
_entity_poly.pdbx_strand_id
1 'polypeptide(L)' 'MDNQLINSIIEKYQFSKKQIEAVLTLLEEKNTVPFIARYRKEQTGGLDEVQIKQMMTNTNIWSIYKNVKKKLSKI' A
#
# COMPACT_ATOMS: atom_id res chain seq x y z
N MET A 1 9.81 5.25 3.06
CA MET A 1 9.03 4.03 2.73
C MET A 1 9.75 2.81 3.29
N ASP A 2 9.03 1.85 3.88
CA ASP A 2 9.66 0.65 4.44
C ASP A 2 9.88 -0.43 3.37
N ASN A 3 11.15 -0.72 3.08
CA ASN A 3 11.51 -1.63 1.98
C ASN A 3 11.05 -3.08 2.23
N GLN A 4 10.87 -3.52 3.48
CA GLN A 4 10.39 -4.88 3.76
C GLN A 4 8.91 -5.03 3.42
N LEU A 5 8.09 -4.00 3.68
CA LEU A 5 6.68 -4.00 3.28
C LEU A 5 6.54 -4.06 1.75
N ILE A 6 7.29 -3.23 1.03
CA ILE A 6 7.25 -3.20 -0.43
C ILE A 6 7.61 -4.56 -1.00
N ASN A 7 8.70 -5.17 -0.53
CA ASN A 7 9.12 -6.49 -0.98
C ASN A 7 8.07 -7.57 -0.67
N SER A 8 7.46 -7.55 0.51
CA SER A 8 6.38 -8.48 0.85
C SER A 8 5.15 -8.33 -0.06
N ILE A 9 4.81 -7.10 -0.45
CA ILE A 9 3.72 -6.85 -1.41
C ILE A 9 4.11 -7.35 -2.80
N ILE A 10 5.35 -7.15 -3.24
CA ILE A 10 5.86 -7.66 -4.54
C ILE A 10 5.85 -9.20 -4.59
N GLU A 11 6.25 -9.86 -3.50
CA GLU A 11 6.26 -11.33 -3.42
C GLU A 11 4.84 -11.90 -3.44
N LYS A 12 3.91 -11.23 -2.75
CA LYS A 12 2.54 -11.72 -2.58
C LYS A 12 1.61 -11.33 -3.73
N TYR A 13 1.89 -10.21 -4.38
CA TYR A 13 1.14 -9.68 -5.50
C TYR A 13 2.12 -9.26 -6.57
N GLN A 14 1.91 -9.70 -7.81
CA GLN A 14 2.77 -9.43 -8.98
C GLN A 14 2.72 -7.96 -9.44
N PHE A 15 2.77 -7.02 -8.50
CA PHE A 15 2.81 -5.59 -8.72
C PHE A 15 4.26 -5.13 -8.76
N SER A 16 4.53 -4.19 -9.66
CA SER A 16 5.85 -3.55 -9.68
C SER A 16 6.03 -2.60 -8.51
N LYS A 17 7.28 -2.42 -8.08
CA LYS A 17 7.66 -1.45 -7.04
C LYS A 17 7.07 -0.06 -7.31
N LYS A 18 7.13 0.40 -8.57
CA LYS A 18 6.62 1.70 -9.01
C LYS A 18 5.11 1.84 -8.77
N GLN A 19 4.34 0.79 -9.05
CA GLN A 19 2.89 0.79 -8.83
C GLN A 19 2.55 0.86 -7.34
N ILE A 20 3.29 0.10 -6.51
CA ILE A 20 3.12 0.11 -5.06
C ILE A 20 3.45 1.50 -4.50
N GLU A 21 4.57 2.09 -4.89
CA GLU A 21 4.96 3.44 -4.46
C GLU A 21 3.95 4.50 -4.89
N ALA A 22 3.42 4.42 -6.12
CA ALA A 22 2.38 5.33 -6.60
C ALA A 22 1.11 5.23 -5.76
N VAL A 23 0.62 4.00 -5.49
CA VAL A 23 -0.59 3.80 -4.68
C VAL A 23 -0.37 4.27 -3.24
N LEU A 24 0.77 3.95 -2.62
CA LEU A 24 1.09 4.39 -1.26
C LEU A 24 1.13 5.92 -1.17
N THR A 25 1.77 6.59 -2.12
CA THR A 25 1.84 8.06 -2.17
C THR A 25 0.44 8.66 -2.26
N LEU A 26 -0.41 8.15 -3.16
CA LEU A 26 -1.78 8.63 -3.30
C LEU A 26 -2.62 8.41 -2.04
N LEU A 27 -2.40 7.30 -1.32
CA LEU A 27 -3.06 7.03 -0.03
C LEU A 27 -2.56 7.98 1.07
N GLU A 28 -1.27 8.33 1.10
CA GLU A 28 -0.69 9.32 2.01
C GLU A 28 -1.28 10.72 1.78
N GLU A 29 -1.57 11.06 0.52
CA GLU A 29 -2.31 12.27 0.12
C GLU A 29 -3.81 12.25 0.48
N LYS A 30 -4.26 11.22 1.21
CA LYS A 30 -5.66 11.02 1.62
C LYS A 30 -6.63 10.76 0.46
N ASN A 31 -6.15 10.31 -0.69
CA ASN A 31 -7.03 9.84 -1.75
C ASN A 31 -7.69 8.51 -1.34
N THR A 32 -8.95 8.31 -1.75
CA THR A 32 -9.68 7.08 -1.46
C THR A 32 -9.48 6.04 -2.57
N VAL A 33 -9.66 4.76 -2.25
CA VAL A 33 -9.52 3.65 -3.22
C VAL A 33 -10.41 3.84 -4.46
N PRO A 34 -11.70 4.20 -4.35
CA PRO A 34 -12.54 4.44 -5.52
C PRO A 34 -12.07 5.63 -6.36
N PHE A 35 -11.53 6.67 -5.72
CA PHE A 35 -10.99 7.84 -6.42
C PHE A 35 -9.74 7.49 -7.21
N ILE A 36 -8.80 6.77 -6.60
CA ILE A 36 -7.55 6.34 -7.24
C ILE A 36 -7.85 5.45 -8.45
N ALA A 37 -8.72 4.45 -8.28
CA ALA A 37 -9.08 3.50 -9.34
C ALA A 37 -9.73 4.18 -10.57
N ARG A 38 -10.48 5.27 -10.35
CA ARG A 38 -11.17 6.01 -11.42
C ARG A 38 -10.33 7.11 -12.06
N TYR A 39 -9.59 7.89 -11.26
CA TYR A 39 -8.99 9.16 -11.70
C TYR A 39 -7.46 9.19 -11.69
N ARG A 40 -6.81 8.12 -11.20
CA ARG A 40 -5.35 8.04 -11.07
C ARG A 40 -4.78 6.80 -11.74
N LYS A 41 -5.53 6.24 -12.70
CA LYS A 41 -5.23 4.98 -13.37
C LYS A 41 -3.91 5.01 -14.14
N GLU A 42 -3.56 6.13 -14.77
CA GLU A 42 -2.27 6.28 -15.45
C GLU A 42 -1.09 6.31 -14.48
N GLN A 43 -1.25 6.99 -13.34
CA GLN A 43 -0.20 7.08 -12.31
C GLN A 43 0.05 5.74 -11.60
N THR A 44 -1.00 4.94 -11.42
CA THR A 44 -0.89 3.58 -10.86
C THR A 44 -0.53 2.52 -11.90
N GLY A 45 -0.34 2.89 -13.17
CA GLY A 45 -0.02 1.92 -14.22
C GLY A 45 -1.16 0.94 -14.53
N GLY A 46 -2.40 1.41 -14.45
CA GLY A 46 -3.59 0.66 -14.88
C GLY A 46 -4.38 -0.03 -13.77
N LEU A 47 -3.95 0.08 -12.50
CA LEU A 47 -4.54 -0.74 -11.43
C LEU A 47 -6.04 -0.49 -11.22
N ASP A 48 -6.76 -1.56 -10.95
CA ASP A 48 -8.17 -1.54 -10.61
C ASP A 48 -8.42 -1.43 -9.08
N GLU A 49 -9.69 -1.22 -8.72
CA GLU A 49 -10.10 -1.01 -7.33
C GLU A 49 -9.76 -2.19 -6.42
N VAL A 50 -9.88 -3.43 -6.92
CA VAL A 50 -9.58 -4.65 -6.16
C VAL A 50 -8.08 -4.72 -5.88
N GLN A 51 -7.26 -4.45 -6.89
CA GLN A 51 -5.80 -4.45 -6.76
C GLN A 51 -5.32 -3.37 -5.78
N ILE A 52 -5.87 -2.15 -5.85
CA ILE A 52 -5.55 -1.06 -4.92
C ILE A 52 -5.99 -1.42 -3.50
N LYS A 53 -7.17 -2.04 -3.33
CA LYS A 53 -7.67 -2.50 -2.02
C LYS A 53 -6.78 -3.58 -1.41
N GLN A 54 -6.24 -4.49 -2.22
CA GLN A 54 -5.27 -5.50 -1.77
C GLN A 54 -3.99 -4.85 -1.22
N MET A 55 -3.43 -3.85 -1.93
CA MET A 55 -2.27 -3.09 -1.44
C MET A 55 -2.56 -2.35 -0.14
N MET A 56 -3.70 -1.66 -0.05
CA MET A 56 -4.14 -0.94 1.15
C MET A 56 -4.27 -1.87 2.36
N THR A 57 -4.85 -3.06 2.16
CA THR A 57 -5.05 -4.03 3.24
C THR A 57 -3.73 -4.50 3.83
N ASN A 58 -2.73 -4.84 3.00
CA ASN A 58 -1.41 -5.28 3.47
C ASN A 58 -0.67 -4.13 4.18
N THR A 59 -0.80 -2.90 3.67
CA THR A 59 -0.23 -1.70 4.30
C THR A 59 -0.82 -1.45 5.69
N ASN A 60 -2.14 -1.60 5.83
CA ASN A 60 -2.82 -1.41 7.12
C ASN A 60 -2.40 -2.46 8.15
N ILE A 61 -2.35 -3.75 7.77
CA ILE A 61 -1.90 -4.83 8.65
C ILE A 61 -0.48 -4.56 9.14
N TRP A 62 0.40 -4.13 8.23
CA TRP A 62 1.79 -3.84 8.57
C TRP A 62 1.93 -2.62 9.50
N SER A 63 1.13 -1.57 9.30
CA SER A 63 1.06 -0.43 10.21
C SER A 63 0.63 -0.86 11.62
N ILE A 64 -0.41 -1.69 11.72
CA ILE A 64 -0.87 -2.27 12.99
C ILE A 64 0.26 -3.09 13.64
N TYR A 65 0.91 -3.97 12.87
CA TYR A 65 2.04 -4.77 13.36
C TYR A 65 3.18 -3.89 13.91
N LYS A 66 3.55 -2.82 13.21
CA LYS A 66 4.56 -1.86 13.69
C LYS A 66 4.15 -1.17 14.98
N ASN A 67 2.91 -0.72 15.08
CA ASN A 67 2.38 -0.08 16.28
C ASN A 67 2.37 -1.04 17.48
N VAL A 68 1.97 -2.29 17.27
CA VAL A 68 2.00 -3.35 18.30
C VAL A 68 3.44 -3.65 18.72
N LYS A 69 4.35 -3.87 17.78
CA LYS A 69 5.77 -4.16 18.08
C LYS A 69 6.44 -3.01 18.85
N LYS A 70 6.14 -1.76 18.50
CA LYS A 70 6.62 -0.56 19.20
C LYS A 70 6.09 -0.46 20.63
N LYS A 71 4.86 -0.91 20.88
CA LYS A 71 4.28 -0.96 22.24
C LYS A 71 4.93 -2.06 23.08
N LEU A 72 5.18 -3.22 22.48
CA LEU A 72 5.84 -4.35 23.14
C LEU A 72 7.31 -4.08 23.46
N SER A 73 8.02 -3.30 22.63
CA SER A 73 9.42 -2.91 22.91
C SER A 73 9.58 -1.79 23.94
N LYS A 74 8.47 -1.21 24.42
CA LYS A 74 8.45 -0.13 25.42
C LYS A 74 8.12 -0.64 26.84
N ILE A 75 8.01 -1.95 27.00
CA ILE A 75 7.85 -2.67 28.27
C ILE A 75 9.17 -3.42 28.48
#